data_AF-A0A9Q0LQS6-F1
#
_entry.id   AF-A0A9Q0LQS6-F1
#
_cell.length_a   1.000
_cell.length_b   1.000
_cell.length_c   1.000
_cell.angle_alpha   90.00
_cell.angle_beta   90.00
_cell.angle_gamma   90.00
#
_symmetry.space_group_name_H-M   'P 1'
#
loop_
_entity.id
_entity.type
_entity.pdbx_description
1 polymer ?
#
loop_
_entity_poly.entity_id
_entity_poly.type
_entity_poly.pdbx_seq_one_letter_code
_entity_poly.pdbx_strand_id
1 'polypeptide(L)'
;MSNLKNNENQDKKEDNTNQISLENMSKNQIKTLLSKRIATKRKTISGATTLETNEYKLFEKDREKVRIILAKEKHIETKETILLSKKKDFSNILEIVKRVEDEDSKMKNSIKKNSIKKNDHTINDPQSSIVLPGGFKIDPSKSTITPQSTKPKGSQMPIIIIPNTANCIINSTNAQKFLEQGKFVAPEDYIKNGGSIPKFGFIQIVRTRKQTKLHYQLCDDPKKINKRDWDRVVCVITSGAASQLKNFRWKKPVEIFNEVRGIYFGYEDIKPPILVDSWKVKKLTISKNKRHHDTTAVYDFWKEIDIFIQTKKPFMKEYIK
;
A
#
# COMPACT_ATOMS: atom_id res chain seq x y z
N MET A 1 33.00 -47.71 4.66
CA MET A 1 31.61 -47.73 4.15
C MET A 1 30.67 -47.73 5.34
N SER A 2 29.52 -47.04 5.18
CA SER A 2 28.31 -47.11 6.01
C SER A 2 28.42 -46.72 7.48
N ASN A 3 28.20 -45.43 7.78
CA ASN A 3 27.25 -44.98 8.82
C ASN A 3 27.14 -43.44 8.84
N LEU A 4 26.54 -42.86 7.78
CA LEU A 4 26.32 -41.42 7.67
C LEU A 4 24.88 -41.05 7.28
N LYS A 5 23.89 -41.86 7.67
CA LYS A 5 22.48 -41.62 7.31
C LYS A 5 21.44 -41.63 8.44
N ASN A 6 21.83 -41.67 9.72
CA ASN A 6 20.84 -41.77 10.82
C ASN A 6 20.78 -40.62 11.82
N ASN A 7 21.51 -39.50 11.66
CA ASN A 7 21.49 -38.40 12.65
C ASN A 7 20.58 -37.19 12.33
N GLU A 8 19.93 -37.10 11.16
CA GLU A 8 19.09 -35.93 10.85
C GLU A 8 17.62 -36.03 11.34
N ASN A 9 17.22 -37.16 11.93
CA ASN A 9 15.83 -37.39 12.35
C ASN A 9 15.60 -37.37 13.87
N GLN A 10 16.63 -37.13 14.71
CA GLN A 10 16.44 -36.91 16.16
C GLN A 10 16.36 -35.42 16.53
N ASP A 11 17.10 -34.54 15.87
CA ASP A 11 17.12 -33.10 16.21
C ASP A 11 15.80 -32.36 15.87
N LYS A 12 15.00 -32.86 14.93
CA LYS A 12 13.72 -32.22 14.57
C LYS A 12 12.56 -32.53 15.52
N LYS A 13 12.73 -33.45 16.49
CA LYS A 13 11.69 -33.81 17.46
C LYS A 13 11.86 -33.16 18.83
N GLU A 14 13.08 -32.77 19.21
CA GLU A 14 13.31 -32.08 20.50
C GLU A 14 13.00 -30.58 20.46
N ASP A 15 13.21 -29.90 19.31
CA ASP A 15 12.95 -28.46 19.20
C ASP A 15 11.46 -28.08 19.28
N ASN A 16 10.57 -28.96 18.80
CA ASN A 16 9.12 -28.72 18.87
C ASN A 16 8.53 -28.91 20.28
N THR A 17 9.23 -29.61 21.18
CA THR A 17 8.74 -29.86 22.54
C THR A 17 9.17 -28.75 23.51
N ASN A 18 10.30 -28.09 23.23
CA ASN A 18 10.80 -26.97 24.02
C ASN A 18 10.09 -25.63 23.75
N GLN A 19 9.50 -25.42 22.56
CA GLN A 19 8.70 -24.22 22.29
C GLN A 19 7.34 -24.23 23.00
N ILE A 20 6.71 -25.40 23.14
CA ILE A 20 5.34 -25.53 23.68
C ILE A 20 5.30 -25.37 25.22
N SER A 21 6.42 -25.49 25.92
CA SER A 21 6.45 -25.41 27.40
C SER A 21 6.77 -24.01 27.97
N LEU A 22 7.20 -23.05 27.12
CA LEU A 22 7.52 -21.68 27.54
C LEU A 22 6.31 -20.73 27.57
N GLU A 23 5.21 -21.09 26.91
CA GLU A 23 4.01 -20.24 26.84
C GLU A 23 3.10 -20.33 28.07
N ASN A 24 3.32 -21.28 28.99
CA ASN A 24 2.46 -21.48 30.16
C ASN A 24 3.12 -21.15 31.52
N MET A 25 4.30 -20.52 31.54
CA MET A 25 4.94 -20.11 32.81
C MET A 25 4.52 -18.69 33.22
N SER A 26 4.11 -18.55 34.49
CA SER A 26 3.69 -17.26 35.07
C SER A 26 4.83 -16.24 35.03
N LYS A 27 4.51 -14.95 34.80
CA LYS A 27 5.48 -13.84 34.74
C LYS A 27 6.46 -13.80 35.92
N ASN A 28 6.06 -14.34 37.08
CA ASN A 28 6.90 -14.45 38.27
C ASN A 28 8.01 -15.51 38.15
N GLN A 29 7.79 -16.58 37.39
CA GLN A 29 8.78 -17.63 37.10
C GLN A 29 9.85 -17.12 36.11
N ILE A 30 9.44 -16.32 35.12
CA ILE A 30 10.36 -15.65 34.18
C ILE A 30 11.25 -14.66 34.92
N LYS A 31 10.67 -13.88 35.84
CA LYS A 31 11.41 -12.92 36.69
C LYS A 31 12.44 -13.63 37.58
N THR A 32 12.08 -14.77 38.19
CA THR A 32 13.00 -15.55 39.03
C THR A 32 14.10 -16.24 38.22
N LEU A 33 13.83 -16.69 36.99
CA LEU A 33 14.85 -17.23 36.07
C LEU A 33 15.87 -16.17 35.65
N LEU A 34 15.43 -14.95 35.34
CA LEU A 34 16.33 -13.83 35.03
C LEU A 34 17.18 -13.45 36.24
N SER A 35 16.59 -13.37 37.44
CA SER A 35 17.30 -13.11 38.69
C SER A 35 18.37 -14.17 38.99
N LYS A 36 18.07 -15.45 38.77
CA LYS A 36 19.03 -16.56 38.92
C LYS A 36 20.20 -16.43 37.95
N ARG A 37 19.94 -16.11 36.68
CA ARG A 37 20.96 -15.96 35.64
C ARG A 37 21.91 -14.79 35.91
N ILE A 38 21.39 -13.70 36.48
CA ILE A 38 22.18 -12.54 36.94
C ILE A 38 23.07 -12.92 38.14
N ALA A 39 22.55 -13.73 39.07
CA ALA A 39 23.32 -14.19 40.22
C ALA A 39 24.47 -15.15 39.85
N THR A 40 24.31 -15.98 38.81
CA THR A 40 25.37 -16.87 38.32
C THR A 40 26.53 -16.08 37.69
N LYS A 41 26.23 -14.99 36.97
CA LYS A 41 27.25 -14.09 36.38
C LYS A 41 28.11 -13.37 37.43
N ARG A 42 27.59 -13.19 38.67
CA ARG A 42 28.30 -12.57 39.79
C ARG A 42 29.32 -13.49 40.50
N LYS A 43 29.32 -14.81 40.24
CA LYS A 43 30.24 -15.76 40.89
C LYS A 43 31.52 -16.07 40.10
N THR A 44 31.62 -15.70 38.82
CA THR A 44 32.72 -16.10 37.94
C THR A 44 33.71 -14.99 37.59
N ILE A 45 33.63 -13.81 38.21
CA ILE A 45 34.56 -12.71 37.94
C ILE A 45 34.99 -12.11 39.28
N SER A 46 36.00 -12.70 39.91
CA SER A 46 36.66 -12.18 41.12
C SER A 46 37.99 -11.49 40.78
N GLY A 47 38.01 -10.62 39.77
CA GLY A 47 39.27 -10.03 39.32
C GLY A 47 39.14 -8.85 38.37
N ALA A 48 38.51 -7.76 38.82
CA ALA A 48 38.60 -6.44 38.15
C ALA A 48 38.15 -5.31 39.09
N THR A 49 38.74 -5.24 40.28
CA THR A 49 38.43 -4.19 41.26
C THR A 49 39.06 -2.87 40.80
N THR A 50 38.27 -1.93 40.27
CA THR A 50 38.38 -0.43 40.36
C THR A 50 37.60 0.29 39.24
N LEU A 51 37.24 -0.35 38.13
CA LEU A 51 36.49 0.29 37.04
C LEU A 51 34.96 0.13 37.13
N GLU A 52 34.46 -0.89 37.83
CA GLU A 52 33.02 -1.20 37.84
C GLU A 52 32.15 -0.24 38.67
N THR A 53 32.71 0.46 39.67
CA THR A 53 31.93 1.41 40.49
C THR A 53 31.41 2.60 39.68
N ASN A 54 32.04 2.94 38.56
CA ASN A 54 31.59 4.01 37.66
C ASN A 54 30.54 3.55 36.64
N GLU A 55 30.55 2.28 36.20
CA GLU A 55 29.53 1.78 35.27
C GLU A 55 28.15 1.69 35.94
N TYR A 56 28.07 1.22 37.19
CA TYR A 56 26.77 1.10 37.87
C TYR A 56 26.12 2.45 38.21
N LYS A 57 26.92 3.50 38.50
CA LYS A 57 26.41 4.87 38.65
C LYS A 57 25.95 5.49 37.34
N LEU A 58 26.49 5.04 36.20
CA LEU A 58 26.10 5.52 34.88
C LEU A 58 24.68 5.06 34.54
N PHE A 59 24.31 3.81 34.85
CA PHE A 59 22.98 3.27 34.61
C PHE A 59 21.85 3.91 35.44
N GLU A 60 22.12 4.35 36.67
CA GLU A 60 21.11 5.05 37.49
C GLU A 60 20.87 6.48 37.04
N LYS A 61 21.93 7.22 36.65
CA LYS A 61 21.81 8.57 36.07
C LYS A 61 21.13 8.55 34.71
N ASP A 62 21.38 7.51 33.92
CA ASP A 62 20.74 7.34 32.62
C ASP A 62 19.29 6.87 32.75
N ARG A 63 18.88 6.30 33.88
CA ARG A 63 17.48 5.96 34.14
C ARG A 63 16.57 7.18 34.13
N GLU A 64 16.99 8.27 34.79
CA GLU A 64 16.19 9.50 34.83
C GLU A 64 16.21 10.22 33.48
N LYS A 65 17.34 10.20 32.76
CA LYS A 65 17.42 10.73 31.39
C LYS A 65 16.55 9.95 30.42
N VAL A 66 16.60 8.61 30.45
CA VAL A 66 15.74 7.73 29.64
C VAL A 66 14.28 7.96 29.99
N ARG A 67 13.94 8.17 31.26
CA ARG A 67 12.58 8.52 31.67
C ARG A 67 12.11 9.84 31.07
N ILE A 68 12.95 10.88 31.09
CA ILE A 68 12.65 12.18 30.48
C ILE A 68 12.51 12.06 28.96
N ILE A 69 13.34 11.24 28.31
CA ILE A 69 13.28 10.97 26.87
C ILE A 69 11.96 10.27 26.53
N LEU A 70 11.61 9.18 27.23
CA LEU A 70 10.37 8.45 27.01
C LEU A 70 9.11 9.29 27.32
N ALA A 71 9.18 10.20 28.29
CA ALA A 71 8.07 11.11 28.60
C ALA A 71 7.84 12.17 27.51
N LYS A 72 8.87 12.48 26.72
CA LYS A 72 8.81 13.44 25.60
C LYS A 72 8.61 12.75 24.24
N GLU A 73 8.85 11.45 24.15
CA GLU A 73 8.68 10.67 22.94
C GLU A 73 7.21 10.28 22.74
N LYS A 74 6.67 10.52 21.53
CA LYS A 74 5.32 10.10 21.16
C LYS A 74 5.40 9.04 20.07
N HIS A 75 5.03 7.80 20.42
CA HIS A 75 4.92 6.73 19.45
C HIS A 75 3.70 6.94 18.55
N ILE A 76 3.96 7.14 17.25
CA ILE A 76 2.92 7.37 16.23
C ILE A 76 2.26 6.06 15.80
N GLU A 77 3.02 4.96 15.84
CA GLU A 77 2.56 3.62 15.50
C GLU A 77 3.14 2.60 16.49
N THR A 78 2.26 1.86 17.17
CA THR A 78 2.57 0.69 18.00
C THR A 78 2.16 -0.60 17.29
N LYS A 79 2.65 -1.74 17.78
CA LYS A 79 2.28 -3.08 17.27
C LYS A 79 0.76 -3.27 17.13
N GLU A 80 0.00 -2.70 18.05
CA GLU A 80 -1.47 -2.73 18.03
C GLU A 80 -2.05 -1.81 16.95
N THR A 81 -1.52 -0.59 16.80
CA THR A 81 -2.00 0.34 15.75
C THR A 81 -1.69 -0.12 14.33
N ILE A 82 -0.67 -0.95 14.14
CA ILE A 82 -0.33 -1.55 12.83
C ILE A 82 -1.38 -2.59 12.43
N LEU A 83 -1.98 -3.29 13.41
CA LEU A 83 -3.05 -4.27 13.19
C LEU A 83 -4.43 -3.60 13.00
N LEU A 84 -4.58 -2.34 13.41
CA LEU A 84 -5.81 -1.57 13.30
C LEU A 84 -5.87 -0.83 11.95
N SER A 85 -6.97 -1.00 11.21
CA SER A 85 -7.19 -0.18 10.02
C SER A 85 -7.69 1.21 10.40
N LYS A 86 -6.90 2.25 10.10
CA LYS A 86 -7.27 3.66 10.37
C LYS A 86 -8.55 4.13 9.65
N LYS A 87 -9.07 3.37 8.68
CA LYS A 87 -10.18 3.80 7.80
C LYS A 87 -11.31 2.79 7.66
N LYS A 88 -11.17 1.58 8.22
CA LYS A 88 -12.16 0.52 8.10
C LYS A 88 -12.42 -0.09 9.47
N ASP A 89 -13.69 -0.18 9.82
CA ASP A 89 -14.14 -0.93 10.96
C ASP A 89 -14.49 -2.36 10.52
N PHE A 90 -14.06 -3.33 11.32
CA PHE A 90 -14.29 -4.74 11.10
C PHE A 90 -15.18 -5.35 12.20
N SER A 91 -15.84 -4.52 13.02
CA SER A 91 -16.76 -4.96 14.07
C SER A 91 -17.86 -5.91 13.55
N ASN A 92 -18.34 -5.70 12.31
CA ASN A 92 -19.34 -6.58 11.69
C ASN A 92 -18.82 -8.02 11.48
N ILE A 93 -17.50 -8.22 11.34
CA ILE A 93 -16.90 -9.55 11.18
C ILE A 93 -17.03 -10.35 12.47
N LEU A 94 -16.89 -9.71 13.63
CA LEU A 94 -17.09 -10.37 14.93
C LEU A 94 -18.52 -10.88 15.10
N GLU A 95 -19.52 -10.14 14.62
CA GLU A 95 -20.92 -10.57 14.67
C GLU A 95 -21.18 -11.78 13.76
N ILE A 96 -20.60 -11.77 12.55
CA ILE A 96 -20.71 -12.90 11.61
C ILE A 96 -20.04 -14.15 12.19
N VAL A 97 -18.84 -14.03 12.76
CA VAL A 97 -18.12 -15.16 13.36
C VAL A 97 -18.92 -15.76 14.52
N LYS A 98 -19.46 -14.92 15.42
CA LYS A 98 -20.33 -15.39 16.51
C LYS A 98 -21.56 -16.14 15.99
N ARG A 99 -22.21 -15.62 14.93
CA ARG A 99 -23.37 -16.28 14.33
C ARG A 99 -23.01 -17.64 13.72
N VAL A 100 -21.85 -17.75 13.08
CA VAL A 100 -21.36 -19.03 12.52
C VAL A 100 -21.03 -20.03 13.64
N GLU A 101 -20.35 -19.58 14.71
CA GLU A 101 -20.04 -20.42 15.87
C GLU A 101 -21.32 -20.92 16.58
N ASP A 102 -22.35 -20.08 16.68
CA ASP A 102 -23.65 -20.44 17.24
C ASP A 102 -24.38 -21.47 16.37
N GLU A 103 -24.35 -21.32 15.04
CA GLU A 103 -24.94 -22.28 14.10
C GLU A 103 -24.18 -23.61 14.11
N ASP A 104 -22.85 -23.60 14.15
CA ASP A 104 -22.03 -24.82 14.30
C ASP A 104 -22.29 -25.53 15.64
N SER A 105 -22.52 -24.77 16.70
CA SER A 105 -22.87 -25.30 18.03
C SER A 105 -24.26 -25.92 18.04
N LYS A 106 -25.24 -25.29 17.38
CA LYS A 106 -26.58 -25.85 17.17
C LYS A 106 -26.54 -27.10 16.29
N MET A 107 -25.72 -27.12 15.24
CA MET A 107 -25.55 -28.26 14.35
C MET A 107 -24.93 -29.46 15.09
N LYS A 108 -23.91 -29.23 15.93
CA LYS A 108 -23.33 -30.28 16.80
C LYS A 108 -24.33 -30.80 17.83
N ASN A 109 -25.19 -29.95 18.38
CA ASN A 109 -26.25 -30.36 19.31
C ASN A 109 -27.40 -31.13 18.60
N SER A 110 -27.69 -30.81 17.35
CA SER A 110 -28.60 -31.56 16.48
C SER A 110 -28.06 -32.95 16.16
N ILE A 111 -26.77 -33.07 15.82
CA ILE A 111 -26.10 -34.34 15.53
C ILE A 111 -26.07 -35.24 16.78
N LYS A 112 -25.81 -34.69 17.98
CA LYS A 112 -25.88 -35.45 19.25
C LYS A 112 -27.29 -35.99 19.56
N LYS A 113 -28.36 -35.24 19.22
CA LYS A 113 -29.75 -35.70 19.40
C LYS A 113 -30.16 -36.81 18.42
N ASN A 114 -29.54 -36.87 17.23
CA ASN A 114 -29.84 -37.90 16.22
C ASN A 114 -29.06 -39.22 16.40
N SER A 115 -28.11 -39.30 17.35
CA SER A 115 -27.36 -40.54 17.64
C SER A 115 -28.17 -41.67 18.29
N ILE A 116 -29.47 -41.52 18.54
CA ILE A 116 -30.32 -42.55 19.19
C ILE A 116 -31.15 -43.38 18.19
N LYS A 117 -31.12 -43.12 16.88
CA LYS A 117 -31.83 -43.97 15.89
C LYS A 117 -30.96 -44.39 14.70
N LYS A 118 -30.25 -45.51 14.90
CA LYS A 118 -29.91 -46.54 13.89
C LYS A 118 -31.23 -47.25 13.46
N ASN A 119 -31.51 -47.78 12.27
CA ASN A 119 -30.83 -48.24 11.03
C ASN A 119 -31.80 -47.87 9.85
N ASP A 120 -31.53 -47.98 8.54
CA ASP A 120 -30.79 -48.99 7.78
C ASP A 120 -30.54 -48.53 6.31
N HIS A 121 -29.45 -49.06 5.74
CA HIS A 121 -29.07 -49.35 4.32
C HIS A 121 -29.72 -48.60 3.11
N THR A 122 -29.04 -48.13 2.04
CA THR A 122 -27.86 -48.60 1.27
C THR A 122 -27.24 -47.48 0.39
N ILE A 123 -26.10 -47.80 -0.22
CA ILE A 123 -25.03 -46.97 -0.81
C ILE A 123 -25.23 -46.72 -2.33
N ASN A 124 -24.96 -45.50 -2.82
CA ASN A 124 -24.06 -45.20 -3.95
C ASN A 124 -23.94 -43.68 -4.22
N ASP A 125 -22.75 -43.15 -3.94
CA ASP A 125 -22.18 -41.86 -4.37
C ASP A 125 -21.32 -42.07 -5.65
N PRO A 126 -20.71 -41.05 -6.30
CA PRO A 126 -21.05 -39.62 -6.35
C PRO A 126 -21.00 -39.06 -7.81
N GLN A 127 -21.65 -37.92 -8.08
CA GLN A 127 -21.04 -36.82 -8.85
C GLN A 127 -21.73 -35.48 -8.54
N SER A 128 -20.87 -34.52 -8.24
CA SER A 128 -21.11 -33.21 -7.65
C SER A 128 -21.82 -32.23 -8.60
N SER A 129 -23.01 -31.80 -8.21
CA SER A 129 -23.58 -30.51 -8.60
C SER A 129 -23.92 -29.74 -7.32
N ILE A 130 -23.18 -28.66 -7.02
CA ILE A 130 -23.51 -27.78 -5.91
C ILE A 130 -24.57 -26.80 -6.42
N VAL A 131 -25.83 -27.22 -6.31
CA VAL A 131 -27.00 -26.34 -6.32
C VAL A 131 -27.19 -25.88 -4.88
N LEU A 132 -27.06 -24.58 -4.63
CA LEU A 132 -27.40 -23.93 -3.36
C LEU A 132 -28.94 -23.89 -3.20
N PRO A 133 -29.53 -24.44 -2.12
CA PRO A 133 -30.94 -24.26 -1.81
C PRO A 133 -31.12 -23.17 -0.75
N GLY A 134 -32.00 -22.20 -1.02
CA GLY A 134 -32.43 -21.22 -0.01
C GLY A 134 -32.76 -19.86 -0.61
N GLY A 135 -34.01 -19.69 -1.05
CA GLY A 135 -34.50 -18.45 -1.64
C GLY A 135 -34.52 -17.28 -0.65
N PHE A 136 -33.80 -16.21 -1.00
CA PHE A 136 -33.96 -14.90 -0.38
C PHE A 136 -35.01 -14.10 -1.17
N LYS A 137 -36.15 -13.81 -0.54
CA LYS A 137 -36.98 -12.65 -0.89
C LYS A 137 -36.53 -11.49 -0.01
N ILE A 138 -36.14 -10.39 -0.63
CA ILE A 138 -35.76 -9.14 0.04
C ILE A 138 -36.99 -8.23 -0.01
N ASP A 139 -37.63 -7.99 1.14
CA ASP A 139 -38.68 -6.97 1.27
C ASP A 139 -38.05 -5.56 1.24
N PRO A 140 -38.46 -4.64 0.35
CA PRO A 140 -37.80 -3.36 0.16
C PRO A 140 -38.31 -2.22 1.08
N SER A 141 -39.06 -2.50 2.15
CA SER A 141 -39.71 -1.43 2.94
C SER A 141 -39.29 -1.41 4.40
N LYS A 142 -38.07 -0.91 4.68
CA LYS A 142 -37.74 -0.03 5.82
C LYS A 142 -36.23 0.26 5.84
N SER A 143 -35.81 1.22 5.04
CA SER A 143 -34.64 2.04 5.34
C SER A 143 -34.95 3.47 4.88
N THR A 144 -35.31 4.31 5.84
CA THR A 144 -35.31 5.77 5.67
C THR A 144 -33.88 6.23 5.44
N ILE A 145 -33.47 6.21 4.18
CA ILE A 145 -32.22 6.78 3.68
C ILE A 145 -32.52 8.22 3.29
N THR A 146 -32.00 9.18 4.07
CA THR A 146 -31.72 10.51 3.56
C THR A 146 -30.69 10.38 2.42
N PRO A 147 -30.92 10.97 1.24
CA PRO A 147 -30.06 10.75 0.08
C PRO A 147 -28.80 11.62 0.20
N GLN A 148 -27.78 11.11 0.87
CA GLN A 148 -26.40 11.57 0.64
C GLN A 148 -25.68 10.57 -0.25
N SER A 149 -25.36 11.02 -1.45
CA SER A 149 -24.59 10.34 -2.48
C SER A 149 -23.25 9.83 -1.95
N THR A 150 -23.21 8.61 -1.42
CA THR A 150 -21.95 7.93 -1.10
C THR A 150 -21.65 6.96 -2.23
N LYS A 151 -21.07 7.49 -3.31
CA LYS A 151 -20.31 6.63 -4.24
C LYS A 151 -19.32 5.82 -3.38
N PRO A 152 -19.17 4.51 -3.61
CA PRO A 152 -18.28 3.67 -2.82
C PRO A 152 -16.87 4.27 -2.85
N LYS A 153 -16.28 4.49 -1.67
CA LYS A 153 -14.91 5.02 -1.51
C LYS A 153 -13.89 4.00 -2.05
N GLY A 154 -13.79 3.89 -3.37
CA GLY A 154 -12.59 3.44 -4.04
C GLY A 154 -11.43 4.37 -3.66
N SER A 155 -10.20 3.86 -3.74
CA SER A 155 -8.99 4.65 -3.48
C SER A 155 -9.10 6.00 -4.19
N GLN A 156 -9.13 7.10 -3.43
CA GLN A 156 -9.23 8.48 -3.97
C GLN A 156 -7.90 8.96 -4.57
N MET A 157 -6.97 8.04 -4.83
CA MET A 157 -5.66 8.32 -5.38
C MET A 157 -5.79 8.81 -6.82
N PRO A 158 -5.33 10.03 -7.15
CA PRO A 158 -5.39 10.56 -8.50
C PRO A 158 -4.47 9.77 -9.44
N ILE A 159 -4.89 9.63 -10.70
CA ILE A 159 -4.11 8.95 -11.74
C ILE A 159 -3.55 9.97 -12.73
N ILE A 160 -2.26 9.82 -13.05
CA ILE A 160 -1.56 10.58 -14.09
C ILE A 160 -1.14 9.59 -15.17
N ILE A 161 -1.56 9.83 -16.40
CA ILE A 161 -1.21 8.99 -17.55
C ILE A 161 0.05 9.56 -18.21
N ILE A 162 1.02 8.71 -18.49
CA ILE A 162 2.33 9.08 -19.06
C ILE A 162 2.51 8.35 -20.39
N PRO A 163 3.13 8.97 -21.41
CA PRO A 163 3.41 8.26 -22.65
C PRO A 163 4.47 7.19 -22.43
N ASN A 164 4.28 6.04 -23.07
CA ASN A 164 5.24 4.95 -23.09
C ASN A 164 6.08 4.97 -24.38
N THR A 165 6.57 6.14 -24.77
CA THR A 165 7.29 6.34 -26.04
C THR A 165 8.67 6.91 -25.77
N ALA A 166 9.69 6.37 -26.45
CA ALA A 166 11.10 6.76 -26.27
C ALA A 166 11.35 8.25 -26.56
N ASN A 167 10.67 8.78 -27.57
CA ASN A 167 10.87 10.16 -28.05
C ASN A 167 10.23 11.23 -27.14
N CYS A 168 9.57 10.83 -26.06
CA CYS A 168 8.99 11.76 -25.10
C CYS A 168 10.02 12.14 -24.06
N ILE A 169 10.13 13.44 -23.77
CA ILE A 169 11.02 13.96 -22.72
C ILE A 169 10.67 13.33 -21.37
N ILE A 170 9.39 13.26 -21.03
CA ILE A 170 8.89 12.55 -19.84
C ILE A 170 8.21 11.26 -20.28
N ASN A 171 8.69 10.13 -19.76
CA ASN A 171 8.22 8.80 -20.09
C ASN A 171 8.21 7.92 -18.83
N SER A 172 7.94 6.63 -19.01
CA SER A 172 7.85 5.66 -17.93
C SER A 172 9.17 5.50 -17.14
N THR A 173 10.36 5.70 -17.75
CA THR A 173 11.65 5.51 -17.06
C THR A 173 11.97 6.65 -16.09
N ASN A 174 11.61 7.88 -16.44
CA ASN A 174 12.05 9.07 -15.71
C ASN A 174 10.95 9.78 -14.94
N ALA A 175 9.68 9.59 -15.28
CA ALA A 175 8.57 10.33 -14.69
C ALA A 175 8.49 10.17 -13.16
N GLN A 176 8.83 9.00 -12.63
CA GLN A 176 8.88 8.78 -11.19
C GLN A 176 9.88 9.73 -10.51
N LYS A 177 11.15 9.69 -10.93
CA LYS A 177 12.22 10.53 -10.36
C LYS A 177 11.95 12.02 -10.59
N PHE A 178 11.44 12.37 -11.76
CA PHE A 178 11.12 13.75 -12.11
C PHE A 178 10.00 14.32 -11.23
N LEU A 179 8.88 13.61 -11.10
CA LEU A 179 7.71 14.12 -10.37
C LEU A 179 7.85 14.06 -8.85
N GLU A 180 8.59 13.07 -8.32
CA GLU A 180 8.81 12.87 -6.89
C GLU A 180 10.00 13.70 -6.37
N GLN A 181 11.12 13.72 -7.09
CA GLN A 181 12.37 14.32 -6.63
C GLN A 181 12.71 15.64 -7.33
N GLY A 182 11.97 16.03 -8.38
CA GLY A 182 12.29 17.22 -9.16
C GLY A 182 13.54 17.08 -10.02
N LYS A 183 14.05 15.85 -10.22
CA LYS A 183 15.29 15.58 -10.95
C LYS A 183 15.00 14.99 -12.32
N PHE A 184 15.30 15.75 -13.37
CA PHE A 184 15.16 15.25 -14.73
C PHE A 184 16.35 14.34 -15.09
N VAL A 185 16.05 13.15 -15.61
CA VAL A 185 17.04 12.27 -16.24
C VAL A 185 16.60 12.07 -17.67
N ALA A 186 17.52 12.30 -18.61
CA ALA A 186 17.20 12.21 -20.02
C ALA A 186 16.90 10.75 -20.39
N PRO A 187 15.80 10.46 -21.11
CA PRO A 187 15.47 9.12 -21.57
C PRO A 187 16.62 8.44 -22.34
N GLU A 188 17.40 9.23 -23.09
CA GLU A 188 18.50 8.78 -23.93
C GLU A 188 19.61 8.13 -23.08
N ASP A 189 19.88 8.66 -21.90
CA ASP A 189 20.90 8.11 -21.00
C ASP A 189 20.50 6.73 -20.48
N TYR A 190 19.19 6.48 -20.31
CA TYR A 190 18.69 5.18 -19.89
C TYR A 190 18.85 4.12 -21.00
N ILE A 191 18.59 4.52 -22.25
CA ILE A 191 18.74 3.65 -23.42
C ILE A 191 20.22 3.36 -23.70
N LYS A 192 21.09 4.37 -23.60
CA LYS A 192 22.55 4.21 -23.75
C LYS A 192 23.16 3.25 -22.74
N ASN A 193 22.62 3.21 -21.53
CA ASN A 193 23.02 2.26 -20.49
C ASN A 193 22.41 0.85 -20.68
N GLY A 194 21.86 0.54 -21.86
CA GLY A 194 21.28 -0.77 -22.19
C GLY A 194 19.88 -1.02 -21.62
N GLY A 195 19.22 0.01 -21.08
CA GLY A 195 17.88 -0.10 -20.51
C GLY A 195 16.78 -0.01 -21.57
N SER A 196 15.78 -0.89 -21.48
CA SER A 196 14.52 -0.77 -22.23
C SER A 196 13.47 -0.02 -21.40
N ILE A 197 12.53 0.65 -22.08
CA ILE A 197 11.46 1.40 -21.41
C ILE A 197 10.55 0.41 -20.66
N PRO A 198 10.52 0.42 -19.32
CA PRO A 198 9.77 -0.57 -18.56
C PRO A 198 8.28 -0.30 -18.68
N LYS A 199 7.51 -1.36 -18.87
CA LYS A 199 6.05 -1.35 -18.77
C LYS A 199 5.66 -1.77 -17.37
N PHE A 200 5.21 -0.82 -16.55
CA PHE A 200 4.87 -1.08 -15.16
C PHE A 200 3.36 -1.12 -14.90
N GLY A 201 2.52 -0.69 -15.85
CA GLY A 201 1.07 -0.61 -15.63
C GLY A 201 0.68 0.51 -14.69
N PHE A 202 1.04 0.36 -13.41
CA PHE A 202 0.84 1.36 -12.38
C PHE A 202 2.05 1.48 -11.46
N ILE A 203 2.53 2.70 -11.27
CA ILE A 203 3.52 3.05 -10.24
C ILE A 203 2.90 4.06 -9.30
N GLN A 204 3.19 3.95 -8.00
CA GLN A 204 2.78 4.97 -7.05
C GLN A 204 3.95 5.94 -6.79
N ILE A 205 3.67 7.24 -6.80
CA ILE A 205 4.62 8.29 -6.43
C ILE A 205 4.09 9.08 -5.25
N VAL A 206 5.00 9.67 -4.48
CA VAL A 206 4.66 10.52 -3.34
C VAL A 206 5.07 11.95 -3.63
N ARG A 207 4.11 12.87 -3.58
CA ARG A 207 4.37 14.30 -3.60
C ARG A 207 4.34 14.82 -2.17
N THR A 208 5.39 15.52 -1.76
CA THR A 208 5.42 16.21 -0.46
C THR A 208 5.01 17.67 -0.64
N ARG A 209 3.97 18.12 0.06
CA ARG A 209 3.46 19.50 -0.02
C ARG A 209 3.14 20.01 1.38
N LYS A 210 3.79 21.11 1.81
CA LYS A 210 3.54 21.80 3.10
C LYS A 210 3.36 20.84 4.30
N GLN A 211 4.18 19.79 4.37
CA GLN A 211 4.16 18.70 5.39
C GLN A 211 3.17 17.53 5.19
N THR A 212 2.34 17.54 4.14
CA THR A 212 1.52 16.38 3.77
C THR A 212 2.18 15.55 2.67
N LYS A 213 2.09 14.22 2.79
CA LYS A 213 2.49 13.28 1.74
C LYS A 213 1.25 12.86 0.97
N LEU A 214 1.20 13.23 -0.30
CA LEU A 214 0.10 12.93 -1.21
C LEU A 214 0.53 11.83 -2.17
N HIS A 215 -0.28 10.79 -2.27
CA HIS A 215 0.01 9.65 -3.13
C HIS A 215 -0.65 9.84 -4.50
N TYR A 216 0.10 9.67 -5.57
CA TYR A 216 -0.41 9.69 -6.94
C TYR A 216 -0.08 8.39 -7.63
N GLN A 217 -0.91 7.98 -8.58
CA GLN A 217 -0.72 6.79 -9.37
C GLN A 217 -0.34 7.16 -10.81
N LEU A 218 0.83 6.75 -11.23
CA LEU A 218 1.32 6.85 -12.60
C LEU A 218 0.86 5.65 -13.40
N CYS A 219 0.35 5.87 -14.61
CA CYS A 219 -0.10 4.82 -15.51
C CYS A 219 0.51 5.01 -16.91
N ASP A 220 1.07 3.95 -17.48
CA ASP A 220 1.63 3.92 -18.83
C ASP A 220 0.59 3.53 -19.90
N ASP A 221 -0.28 2.57 -19.57
CA ASP A 221 -1.25 1.99 -20.48
C ASP A 221 -2.69 2.36 -20.07
N PRO A 222 -3.39 3.23 -20.82
CA PRO A 222 -4.77 3.60 -20.50
C PRO A 222 -5.75 2.41 -20.55
N LYS A 223 -5.38 1.31 -21.23
CA LYS A 223 -6.16 0.07 -21.28
C LYS A 223 -6.30 -0.62 -19.92
N LYS A 224 -5.35 -0.40 -19.00
CA LYS A 224 -5.37 -0.99 -17.65
C LYS A 224 -6.28 -0.22 -16.70
N ILE A 225 -6.80 0.94 -17.11
CA ILE A 225 -7.67 1.79 -16.29
C ILE A 225 -9.12 1.32 -16.44
N ASN A 226 -9.71 0.87 -15.34
CA ASN A 226 -11.12 0.47 -15.31
C ASN A 226 -12.04 1.67 -15.58
N LYS A 227 -13.24 1.42 -16.13
CA LYS A 227 -14.25 2.46 -16.40
C LYS A 227 -14.54 3.38 -15.20
N ARG A 228 -14.50 2.85 -13.97
CA ARG A 228 -14.71 3.62 -12.73
C ARG A 228 -13.52 4.49 -12.34
N ASP A 229 -12.31 4.07 -12.71
CA ASP A 229 -11.06 4.74 -12.34
C ASP A 229 -10.72 5.92 -13.25
N TRP A 230 -11.36 6.02 -14.41
CA TRP A 230 -11.27 7.18 -15.30
C TRP A 230 -11.69 8.49 -14.63
N ASP A 231 -12.61 8.43 -13.64
CA ASP A 231 -12.99 9.62 -12.86
C ASP A 231 -11.83 10.11 -11.96
N ARG A 232 -10.84 9.25 -11.68
CA ARG A 232 -9.65 9.62 -10.90
C ARG A 232 -8.51 10.15 -11.74
N VAL A 233 -8.61 10.09 -13.07
CA VAL A 233 -7.57 10.60 -13.96
C VAL A 233 -7.59 12.11 -13.93
N VAL A 234 -6.48 12.71 -13.47
CA VAL A 234 -6.35 14.17 -13.31
C VAL A 234 -5.53 14.80 -14.43
N CYS A 235 -4.55 14.07 -14.94
CA CYS A 235 -3.60 14.59 -15.92
C CYS A 235 -3.20 13.51 -16.94
N VAL A 236 -2.98 13.94 -18.18
CA VAL A 236 -2.40 13.16 -19.26
C VAL A 236 -1.21 13.92 -19.80
N ILE A 237 -0.03 13.30 -19.70
CA ILE A 237 1.16 13.76 -20.40
C ILE A 237 1.04 13.25 -21.84
N THR A 238 1.13 14.15 -22.82
CA THR A 238 1.06 13.81 -24.24
C THR A 238 2.42 13.85 -24.90
N SER A 239 2.64 12.95 -25.86
CA SER A 239 3.77 12.93 -26.78
C SER A 239 3.62 13.92 -27.95
N GLY A 240 2.41 14.48 -28.14
CA GLY A 240 2.05 15.25 -29.33
C GLY A 240 1.58 14.40 -30.52
N ALA A 241 1.52 13.07 -30.38
CA ALA A 241 1.00 12.18 -31.40
C ALA A 241 -0.45 11.76 -31.10
N ALA A 242 -1.37 11.96 -32.06
CA ALA A 242 -2.77 11.57 -31.91
C ALA A 242 -2.95 10.05 -31.71
N SER A 243 -1.99 9.24 -32.17
CA SER A 243 -1.98 7.79 -32.00
C SER A 243 -1.95 7.37 -30.52
N GLN A 244 -1.34 8.16 -29.63
CA GLN A 244 -1.31 7.89 -28.19
C GLN A 244 -2.73 7.88 -27.60
N LEU A 245 -3.61 8.74 -28.10
CA LEU A 245 -4.94 8.99 -27.54
C LEU A 245 -6.01 7.99 -27.98
N LYS A 246 -5.68 7.03 -28.87
CA LYS A 246 -6.65 6.08 -29.44
C LYS A 246 -7.30 5.13 -28.42
N ASN A 247 -6.58 4.78 -27.36
CA ASN A 247 -7.02 3.79 -26.36
C ASN A 247 -7.65 4.43 -25.10
N PHE A 248 -8.09 5.68 -25.21
CA PHE A 248 -8.68 6.42 -24.10
C PHE A 248 -10.19 6.20 -24.02
N ARG A 249 -10.77 6.57 -22.87
CA ARG A 249 -12.23 6.52 -22.67
C ARG A 249 -13.01 7.35 -23.69
N TRP A 250 -12.42 8.46 -24.15
CA TRP A 250 -12.94 9.36 -25.19
C TRP A 250 -12.07 9.24 -26.44
N LYS A 251 -12.68 9.28 -27.63
CA LYS A 251 -11.97 9.06 -28.90
C LYS A 251 -11.37 10.35 -29.48
N LYS A 252 -11.97 11.51 -29.21
CA LYS A 252 -11.53 12.80 -29.73
C LYS A 252 -10.57 13.47 -28.75
N PRO A 253 -9.41 14.00 -29.20
CA PRO A 253 -8.48 14.72 -28.33
C PRO A 253 -9.14 15.86 -27.55
N VAL A 254 -10.02 16.62 -28.20
CA VAL A 254 -10.74 17.74 -27.60
C VAL A 254 -11.59 17.30 -26.39
N GLU A 255 -12.28 16.17 -26.50
CA GLU A 255 -13.09 15.63 -25.39
C GLU A 255 -12.20 15.15 -24.24
N ILE A 256 -11.09 14.48 -24.56
CA ILE A 256 -10.11 14.03 -23.55
C ILE A 256 -9.59 15.23 -22.74
N PHE A 257 -9.16 16.29 -23.42
CA PHE A 257 -8.56 17.46 -22.77
C PHE A 257 -9.58 18.41 -22.12
N ASN A 258 -10.88 18.17 -22.32
CA ASN A 258 -11.95 18.83 -21.56
C ASN A 258 -12.22 18.13 -20.22
N GLU A 259 -12.11 16.80 -20.20
CA GLU A 259 -12.34 15.97 -19.02
C GLU A 259 -11.08 15.76 -18.17
N VAL A 260 -9.89 15.94 -18.76
CA VAL A 260 -8.60 15.70 -18.11
C VAL A 260 -7.61 16.80 -18.47
N ARG A 261 -6.70 17.17 -17.55
CA ARG A 261 -5.64 18.13 -17.85
C ARG A 261 -4.62 17.52 -18.81
N GLY A 262 -4.47 18.09 -20.01
CA GLY A 262 -3.40 17.72 -20.92
C GLY A 262 -2.14 18.54 -20.67
N ILE A 263 -0.98 17.89 -20.62
CA ILE A 263 0.32 18.54 -20.47
C ILE A 263 1.30 17.98 -21.51
N TYR A 264 2.02 18.86 -22.19
CA TYR A 264 3.09 18.51 -23.11
C TYR A 264 4.42 19.04 -22.56
N PHE A 265 5.43 18.16 -22.51
CA PHE A 265 6.80 18.56 -22.16
C PHE A 265 7.63 18.70 -23.43
N GLY A 266 8.18 19.88 -23.64
CA GLY A 266 9.10 20.21 -24.73
C GLY A 266 10.43 20.72 -24.19
N TYR A 267 11.49 20.65 -25.01
CA TYR A 267 12.72 21.35 -24.70
C TYR A 267 12.56 22.83 -25.04
N GLU A 268 13.17 23.71 -24.26
CA GLU A 268 13.12 25.17 -24.47
C GLU A 268 13.52 25.60 -25.90
N ASP A 269 14.52 24.92 -26.47
CA ASP A 269 15.05 25.24 -27.81
C ASP A 269 14.30 24.55 -28.97
N ILE A 270 13.33 23.68 -28.67
CA ILE A 270 12.63 22.86 -29.69
C ILE A 270 11.17 23.29 -29.76
N LYS A 271 10.74 23.68 -30.96
CA LYS A 271 9.34 24.04 -31.21
C LYS A 271 8.42 22.82 -31.00
N PRO A 272 7.28 23.00 -30.32
CA PRO A 272 6.31 21.93 -30.12
C PRO A 272 5.68 21.50 -31.47
N PRO A 273 5.21 20.24 -31.59
CA PRO A 273 4.46 19.80 -32.76
C PRO A 273 3.16 20.60 -32.96
N ILE A 274 2.80 20.91 -34.20
CA ILE A 274 1.60 21.70 -34.56
C ILE A 274 0.31 21.10 -33.97
N LEU A 275 0.24 19.77 -33.86
CA LEU A 275 -0.91 19.08 -33.25
C LEU A 275 -1.12 19.46 -31.78
N VAL A 276 -0.05 19.68 -31.01
CA VAL A 276 -0.11 20.09 -29.60
C VAL A 276 -0.77 21.47 -29.49
N ASP A 277 -0.51 22.36 -30.46
CA ASP A 277 -1.06 23.71 -30.48
C ASP A 277 -2.57 23.71 -30.76
N SER A 278 -3.06 22.72 -31.51
CA SER A 278 -4.49 22.55 -31.77
C SER A 278 -5.27 22.00 -30.57
N TRP A 279 -4.60 21.49 -29.55
CA TRP A 279 -5.22 20.86 -28.39
C TRP A 279 -5.19 21.77 -27.16
N LYS A 280 -6.15 21.59 -26.25
CA LYS A 280 -6.20 22.30 -24.96
C LYS A 280 -5.20 21.71 -23.97
N VAL A 281 -3.92 21.84 -24.28
CA VAL A 281 -2.81 21.28 -23.48
C VAL A 281 -1.88 22.38 -22.99
N LYS A 282 -1.39 22.24 -21.76
CA LYS A 282 -0.37 23.13 -21.22
C LYS A 282 0.99 22.68 -21.71
N LYS A 283 1.74 23.58 -22.32
CA LYS A 283 3.13 23.33 -22.73
C LYS A 283 4.04 23.73 -21.58
N LEU A 284 4.87 22.80 -21.13
CA LEU A 284 5.91 23.03 -20.13
C LEU A 284 7.26 22.79 -20.79
N THR A 285 8.20 23.68 -20.55
CA THR A 285 9.54 23.64 -21.12
C THR A 285 10.53 23.09 -20.10
N ILE A 286 11.40 22.20 -20.53
CA ILE A 286 12.53 21.69 -19.76
C ILE A 286 13.81 22.15 -20.45
N SER A 287 14.76 22.70 -19.69
CA SER A 287 16.06 23.11 -20.23
C SER A 287 17.01 21.90 -20.27
N LYS A 288 17.79 21.72 -21.34
CA LYS A 288 18.75 20.61 -21.45
C LYS A 288 19.92 20.73 -20.47
N ASN A 289 20.41 21.96 -20.29
CA ASN A 289 21.68 22.23 -19.60
C ASN A 289 21.47 22.82 -18.19
N LYS A 290 20.29 23.39 -17.90
CA LYS A 290 19.98 24.08 -16.64
C LYS A 290 19.11 23.23 -15.72
N ARG A 291 19.74 22.33 -14.95
CA ARG A 291 19.03 21.39 -14.05
C ARG A 291 18.24 22.07 -12.92
N HIS A 292 18.57 23.31 -12.55
CA HIS A 292 17.79 24.08 -11.58
C HIS A 292 16.41 24.50 -12.12
N HIS A 293 16.23 24.56 -13.45
CA HIS A 293 14.92 24.83 -14.05
C HIS A 293 13.96 23.63 -13.94
N ASP A 294 14.46 22.41 -13.75
CA ASP A 294 13.63 21.21 -13.60
C ASP A 294 12.67 21.35 -12.40
N THR A 295 13.15 21.95 -11.31
CA THR A 295 12.32 22.20 -10.11
C THR A 295 11.17 23.17 -10.42
N THR A 296 11.42 24.17 -11.27
CA THR A 296 10.40 25.14 -11.70
C THR A 296 9.37 24.46 -12.61
N ALA A 297 9.81 23.65 -13.57
CA ALA A 297 8.91 22.91 -14.46
C ALA A 297 8.01 21.93 -13.68
N VAL A 298 8.56 21.25 -12.66
CA VAL A 298 7.79 20.36 -11.77
C VAL A 298 6.81 21.15 -10.90
N TYR A 299 7.21 22.31 -10.39
CA TYR A 299 6.30 23.20 -9.67
C TYR A 299 5.11 23.64 -10.54
N ASP A 300 5.38 24.07 -11.77
CA ASP A 300 4.34 24.48 -12.72
C ASP A 300 3.42 23.32 -13.10
N PHE A 301 3.97 22.13 -13.34
CA PHE A 301 3.19 20.92 -13.56
C PHE A 301 2.21 20.67 -12.41
N TRP A 302 2.70 20.67 -11.18
CA TRP A 302 1.88 20.39 -10.01
C TRP A 302 0.85 21.49 -9.74
N LYS A 303 1.20 22.76 -10.01
CA LYS A 303 0.27 23.89 -9.93
C LYS A 303 -0.92 23.71 -10.87
N GLU A 304 -0.66 23.29 -12.10
CA GLU A 304 -1.70 23.05 -13.12
C GLU A 304 -2.62 21.89 -12.73
N ILE A 305 -2.08 20.83 -12.10
CA ILE A 305 -2.87 19.74 -11.53
C ILE A 305 -3.72 20.25 -10.35
N ASP A 306 -3.15 21.02 -9.44
CA ASP A 306 -3.86 21.54 -8.26
C ASP A 306 -5.08 22.38 -8.68
N ILE A 307 -4.91 23.27 -9.66
CA ILE A 307 -5.99 24.08 -10.26
C ILE A 307 -7.07 23.18 -10.87
N PHE A 308 -6.66 22.14 -11.59
CA PHE A 308 -7.59 21.21 -12.22
C PHE A 308 -8.41 20.42 -11.19
N ILE A 309 -7.75 19.88 -10.15
CA ILE A 309 -8.43 19.15 -9.07
C ILE A 309 -9.42 20.08 -8.36
N GLN A 310 -9.03 21.34 -8.11
CA GLN A 310 -9.88 22.31 -7.42
C GLN A 310 -11.15 22.64 -8.21
N THR A 311 -11.03 22.72 -9.53
CA THR A 311 -12.12 23.13 -10.42
C THR A 311 -13.05 21.96 -10.75
N LYS A 312 -12.48 20.79 -11.11
CA LYS A 312 -13.23 19.68 -11.72
C LYS A 312 -13.43 18.49 -10.79
N LYS A 313 -12.63 18.33 -9.74
CA LYS A 313 -12.63 17.15 -8.86
C LYS A 313 -12.72 17.54 -7.38
N PRO A 314 -13.82 18.20 -6.96
CA PRO A 314 -13.97 18.67 -5.58
C PRO A 314 -14.05 17.53 -4.54
N PHE A 315 -14.21 16.28 -4.97
CA PHE A 315 -14.15 15.12 -4.08
C PHE A 315 -12.72 14.74 -3.67
N MET A 316 -11.69 15.32 -4.31
CA MET A 316 -10.26 15.11 -4.01
C MET A 316 -9.65 16.29 -3.23
N LYS A 317 -10.45 17.08 -2.50
CA LYS A 317 -9.99 18.27 -1.74
C LYS A 317 -8.82 18.02 -0.79
N GLU A 318 -8.65 16.79 -0.30
CA GLU A 318 -7.50 16.40 0.55
C GLU A 318 -6.15 16.63 -0.15
N TYR A 319 -6.11 16.59 -1.49
CA TYR A 319 -4.91 16.83 -2.30
C TYR A 319 -4.57 18.32 -2.49
N ILE A 320 -5.47 19.23 -2.10
CA ILE A 320 -5.32 20.68 -2.28
C ILE A 320 -5.08 21.41 -0.95
N LYS A 321 -5.42 20.81 0.19
CA LYS A 321 -5.16 21.36 1.53
C LYS A 321 -3.65 21.49 1.80
#